data_AF-A0A6J8CKJ9-F1
#
_entry.id   AF-A0A6J8CKJ9-F1
#
_cell.length_a   1.000
_cell.length_b   1.000
_cell.length_c   1.000
_cell.angle_alpha   90.00
_cell.angle_beta   90.00
_cell.angle_gamma   90.00
#
_symmetry.space_group_name_H-M   'P 1'
#
loop_
_entity.id
_entity.type
_entity.pdbx_description
1 polymer ?
#
loop_
_entity_poly.entity_id
_entity_poly.type
_entity_poly.pdbx_seq_one_letter_code
_entity_poly.pdbx_strand_id
1 'polypeptide(L)'
;MDNYPGVLEVFITTDHKYAVTVNITTPILNPSYFKTLTVKNKHVSKISFNFNIRGVGTELSNKGIYIQSDYEIAIYAVNKASGSTDAFIVFPVDVLGNLYYLITWDQTAQFMIIATDDNTVVTITPGRRGASITFNSHVYKPGMSLVITLDRYQTFHAFGGEISDYSGTHIKSRKAIAVLSGNKCSQAGTGYCDHLASQMTPVETFGNMFVTINMPSCNRPVHFKLVASENNTQVNISGRSPINLPNPGDIYTFNTPSLTQIVVSTDKPTALAFFAEGGCDFRIGDPAMILLPPIQQFASDYTFATVAFPTKPFESFLTIVISEQKISGLFLDGHNISSENWRPVVGSKMLRITNIMVEDGSHTIYHINPTVIFLAVSTGVAENCTPSITVPGDIIDNDCDGLIDEELQDEIDNDGDGEIDEDLAKAFEELNATTTSTTFTSKTTSHSTTTALEPTTTPVHSTTTELPLTTTSRHSTTTPTITTTSNMKDIVGENLSTDMLIAGVLSALFALSCFSTGMYFLQRKLKGKNGQVEDVFQSISSNNIPPVRNTVQFKA
;
A
#
# COMPACT_ATOMS: atom_id res chain seq x y z
N MET A 1 -3.69 -3.88 10.27
CA MET A 1 -3.07 -4.77 11.28
C MET A 1 -3.00 -3.99 12.59
N ASP A 2 -2.27 -4.42 13.61
CA ASP A 2 -2.10 -3.61 14.85
C ASP A 2 -1.33 -2.31 14.54
N ASN A 3 -1.79 -1.17 15.04
CA ASN A 3 -1.10 0.12 14.99
C ASN A 3 -1.59 1.02 16.16
N TYR A 4 -0.78 2.00 16.56
CA TYR A 4 -1.11 3.06 17.52
C TYR A 4 -2.51 3.66 17.27
N PRO A 5 -3.28 4.05 18.30
CA PRO A 5 -4.65 4.54 18.14
C PRO A 5 -4.80 5.62 17.05
N GLY A 6 -5.82 5.49 16.20
CA GLY A 6 -6.04 6.38 15.07
C GLY A 6 -7.10 5.86 14.10
N VAL A 7 -7.21 6.49 12.93
CA VAL A 7 -8.27 6.22 11.95
C VAL A 7 -7.81 5.20 10.91
N LEU A 8 -8.65 4.20 10.63
CA LEU A 8 -8.52 3.38 9.41
C LEU A 8 -9.40 4.00 8.32
N GLU A 9 -8.79 4.44 7.23
CA GLU A 9 -9.51 5.00 6.07
C GLU A 9 -9.48 4.00 4.91
N VAL A 10 -10.59 3.90 4.18
CA VAL A 10 -10.69 3.16 2.93
C VAL A 10 -11.18 4.13 1.86
N PHE A 11 -10.41 4.24 0.80
CA PHE A 11 -10.68 5.09 -0.34
C PHE A 11 -11.09 4.21 -1.53
N ILE A 12 -12.13 4.63 -2.25
CA ILE A 12 -12.75 3.86 -3.33
C ILE A 12 -12.93 4.75 -4.55
N THR A 13 -12.45 4.31 -5.71
CA THR A 13 -12.61 5.00 -6.99
C THR A 13 -13.03 4.03 -8.10
N THR A 14 -13.47 4.56 -9.23
CA THR A 14 -13.92 3.78 -10.40
C THR A 14 -13.58 4.50 -11.70
N ASP A 15 -13.16 3.72 -12.71
CA ASP A 15 -13.02 4.13 -14.10
C ASP A 15 -14.34 4.00 -14.87
N HIS A 16 -15.37 3.37 -14.27
CA HIS A 16 -16.66 3.18 -14.90
C HIS A 16 -17.34 4.51 -15.21
N LYS A 17 -17.96 4.60 -16.39
CA LYS A 17 -18.54 5.83 -16.94
C LYS A 17 -19.73 6.37 -16.14
N TYR A 18 -20.49 5.47 -15.52
CA TYR A 18 -21.66 5.81 -14.72
C TYR A 18 -21.35 5.61 -13.24
N ALA A 19 -22.12 6.29 -12.38
CA ALA A 19 -22.00 6.13 -10.94
C ALA A 19 -22.25 4.67 -10.52
N VAL A 20 -21.43 4.19 -9.57
CA VAL A 20 -21.29 2.79 -9.14
C VAL A 20 -21.77 2.66 -7.70
N THR A 21 -22.54 1.62 -7.38
CA THR A 21 -23.08 1.37 -6.05
C THR A 21 -22.16 0.45 -5.27
N VAL A 22 -21.64 0.92 -4.13
CA VAL A 22 -20.73 0.14 -3.29
C VAL A 22 -21.35 -0.09 -1.91
N ASN A 23 -21.39 -1.36 -1.51
CA ASN A 23 -21.89 -1.83 -0.22
C ASN A 23 -20.71 -2.35 0.63
N ILE A 24 -20.64 -1.89 1.88
CA ILE A 24 -19.54 -2.15 2.81
C ILE A 24 -20.11 -2.78 4.08
N THR A 25 -19.61 -3.96 4.46
CA THR A 25 -20.21 -4.78 5.52
C THR A 25 -19.18 -5.43 6.44
N THR A 26 -19.42 -5.41 7.75
CA THR A 26 -18.71 -6.23 8.77
C THR A 26 -19.76 -6.93 9.68
N PRO A 27 -20.54 -7.89 9.14
CA PRO A 27 -21.76 -8.37 9.79
C PRO A 27 -21.55 -9.12 11.11
N ILE A 28 -20.34 -9.62 11.37
CA ILE A 28 -19.99 -10.34 12.62
C ILE A 28 -19.10 -9.51 13.57
N LEU A 29 -18.80 -8.26 13.22
CA LEU A 29 -18.21 -7.30 14.15
C LEU A 29 -19.25 -6.92 15.22
N ASN A 30 -18.81 -6.48 16.40
CA ASN A 30 -19.70 -6.00 17.45
C ASN A 30 -19.34 -4.56 17.86
N PRO A 31 -20.19 -3.55 17.60
CA PRO A 31 -21.42 -3.63 16.79
C PRO A 31 -21.13 -3.92 15.31
N SER A 32 -22.10 -4.50 14.61
CA SER A 32 -22.00 -4.80 13.17
C SER A 32 -22.06 -3.53 12.32
N TYR A 33 -21.24 -3.42 11.28
CA TYR A 33 -21.25 -2.26 10.38
C TYR A 33 -21.92 -2.58 9.03
N PHE A 34 -22.69 -1.61 8.53
CA PHE A 34 -23.20 -1.58 7.16
C PHE A 34 -23.19 -0.13 6.64
N LYS A 35 -22.69 0.08 5.42
CA LYS A 35 -22.79 1.37 4.71
C LYS A 35 -22.92 1.13 3.20
N THR A 36 -23.80 1.89 2.55
CA THR A 36 -23.86 1.99 1.08
C THR A 36 -23.39 3.38 0.66
N LEU A 37 -22.66 3.47 -0.44
CA LEU A 37 -22.28 4.74 -1.07
C LEU A 37 -22.31 4.66 -2.59
N THR A 38 -22.25 5.82 -3.24
CA THR A 38 -22.22 5.95 -4.69
C THR A 38 -20.87 6.56 -5.11
N VAL A 39 -20.02 5.78 -5.78
CA VAL A 39 -18.76 6.25 -6.36
C VAL A 39 -19.03 6.82 -7.74
N LYS A 40 -18.35 7.90 -8.13
CA LYS A 40 -18.43 8.49 -9.47
C LYS A 40 -17.08 8.39 -10.17
N ASN A 41 -17.10 8.32 -11.50
CA ASN A 41 -15.90 8.42 -12.34
C ASN A 41 -15.03 9.62 -11.92
N LYS A 42 -13.71 9.42 -11.80
CA LYS A 42 -12.73 10.46 -11.38
C LYS A 42 -13.01 11.12 -10.02
N HIS A 43 -13.84 10.50 -9.20
CA HIS A 43 -14.00 10.88 -7.81
C HIS A 43 -13.58 9.73 -6.90
N VAL A 44 -13.06 10.09 -5.74
CA VAL A 44 -12.65 9.16 -4.70
C VAL A 44 -13.61 9.33 -3.53
N SER A 45 -14.21 8.22 -3.11
CA SER A 45 -15.09 8.14 -1.94
C SER A 45 -14.32 7.64 -0.74
N LYS A 46 -14.35 8.39 0.37
CA LYS A 46 -13.67 8.02 1.63
C LYS A 46 -14.64 7.39 2.64
N ILE A 47 -14.20 6.34 3.33
CA ILE A 47 -14.88 5.75 4.48
C ILE A 47 -13.87 5.63 5.62
N SER A 48 -14.25 6.06 6.82
CA SER A 48 -13.45 5.87 8.03
C SER A 48 -14.07 4.77 8.90
N PHE A 49 -13.23 3.95 9.52
CA PHE A 49 -13.59 2.92 10.49
C PHE A 49 -12.92 3.21 11.84
N ASN A 50 -13.58 2.80 12.92
CA ASN A 50 -13.02 2.85 14.27
C ASN A 50 -11.86 1.85 14.42
N PHE A 51 -10.83 2.22 15.21
CA PHE A 51 -9.62 1.43 15.43
C PHE A 51 -9.85 0.00 15.95
N ASN A 52 -11.00 -0.31 16.56
CA ASN A 52 -11.38 -1.63 17.04
C ASN A 52 -11.33 -2.76 15.98
N ILE A 53 -11.29 -2.40 14.69
CA ILE A 53 -11.13 -3.36 13.58
C ILE A 53 -9.68 -3.80 13.34
N ARG A 54 -8.70 -3.20 14.04
CA ARG A 54 -7.29 -3.65 14.03
C ARG A 54 -7.12 -4.92 14.86
N GLY A 55 -6.21 -5.80 14.43
CA GLY A 55 -5.83 -6.98 15.22
C GLY A 55 -5.04 -6.58 16.47
N VAL A 56 -5.10 -7.38 17.53
CA VAL A 56 -4.33 -7.14 18.77
C VAL A 56 -3.61 -8.42 19.17
N GLY A 57 -2.29 -8.35 19.36
CA GLY A 57 -1.49 -9.53 19.73
C GLY A 57 -1.56 -10.66 18.70
N THR A 58 -1.64 -11.92 19.17
CA THR A 58 -1.87 -13.08 18.31
C THR A 58 -3.21 -13.73 18.66
N GLU A 59 -4.22 -13.53 17.81
CA GLU A 59 -5.63 -13.83 18.12
C GLU A 59 -6.43 -14.29 16.89
N LEU A 60 -7.57 -14.96 17.15
CA LEU A 60 -8.67 -15.12 16.19
C LEU A 60 -9.71 -14.04 16.48
N SER A 61 -10.22 -13.35 15.46
CA SER A 61 -11.21 -12.27 15.66
C SER A 61 -12.13 -12.03 14.46
N ASN A 62 -13.26 -11.35 14.70
CA ASN A 62 -14.32 -11.10 13.73
C ASN A 62 -14.18 -9.73 13.01
N LYS A 63 -12.99 -9.46 12.46
CA LYS A 63 -12.58 -8.12 11.99
C LYS A 63 -12.58 -7.92 10.46
N GLY A 64 -13.06 -8.90 9.69
CA GLY A 64 -13.10 -8.83 8.22
C GLY A 64 -14.11 -7.83 7.66
N ILE A 65 -13.66 -7.00 6.71
CA ILE A 65 -14.50 -6.10 5.92
C ILE A 65 -14.78 -6.75 4.57
N TYR A 66 -16.05 -6.76 4.15
CA TYR A 66 -16.44 -7.13 2.78
C TYR A 66 -17.00 -5.91 2.06
N ILE A 67 -16.36 -5.55 0.95
CA ILE A 67 -16.75 -4.47 0.05
C ILE A 67 -17.24 -5.12 -1.25
N GLN A 68 -18.46 -4.81 -1.63
CA GLN A 68 -19.12 -5.32 -2.84
C GLN A 68 -19.55 -4.14 -3.71
N SER A 69 -19.39 -4.27 -5.02
CA SER A 69 -19.71 -3.25 -6.01
C SER A 69 -20.54 -3.85 -7.14
N ASP A 70 -21.33 -3.03 -7.83
CA ASP A 70 -22.05 -3.44 -9.05
C ASP A 70 -21.19 -3.34 -10.34
N TYR A 71 -20.08 -2.60 -10.28
CA TYR A 71 -19.03 -2.51 -11.32
C TYR A 71 -17.62 -2.49 -10.72
N GLU A 72 -16.60 -2.59 -11.57
CA GLU A 72 -15.19 -2.47 -11.20
C GLU A 72 -14.89 -1.20 -10.37
N ILE A 73 -14.12 -1.40 -9.30
CA ILE A 73 -13.61 -0.35 -8.40
C ILE A 73 -12.16 -0.65 -8.03
N ALA A 74 -11.37 0.40 -7.83
CA ALA A 74 -10.07 0.33 -7.17
C ALA A 74 -10.23 0.78 -5.72
N ILE A 75 -9.55 0.08 -4.81
CA ILE A 75 -9.62 0.32 -3.37
C ILE A 75 -8.20 0.42 -2.82
N TYR A 76 -7.96 1.40 -1.96
CA TYR A 76 -6.76 1.47 -1.13
C TYR A 76 -7.15 1.76 0.31
N ALA A 77 -6.51 1.05 1.24
CA ALA A 77 -6.69 1.19 2.67
C ALA A 77 -5.49 1.94 3.25
N VAL A 78 -5.76 2.96 4.06
CA VAL A 78 -4.77 3.83 4.70
C VAL A 78 -4.93 3.71 6.20
N ASN A 79 -3.85 3.35 6.91
CA ASN A 79 -3.86 3.10 8.34
C ASN A 79 -3.16 4.25 9.08
N LYS A 80 -3.92 5.25 9.52
CA LYS A 80 -3.39 6.46 10.17
C LYS A 80 -3.34 6.34 11.70
N ALA A 81 -2.33 6.95 12.30
CA ALA A 81 -2.21 7.23 13.73
C ALA A 81 -1.39 8.53 13.92
N SER A 82 -1.32 9.06 15.15
CA SER A 82 -0.42 10.18 15.42
C SER A 82 1.03 9.76 15.14
N GLY A 83 1.71 10.49 14.25
CA GLY A 83 3.07 10.20 13.79
C GLY A 83 3.26 8.85 13.08
N SER A 84 2.25 8.33 12.38
CA SER A 84 2.34 7.04 11.67
C SER A 84 1.28 6.91 10.57
N THR A 85 1.65 6.56 9.32
CA THR A 85 0.71 6.20 8.25
C THR A 85 1.33 5.38 7.12
N ASP A 86 0.72 4.24 6.82
CA ASP A 86 0.99 3.49 5.59
C ASP A 86 -0.29 3.10 4.84
N ALA A 87 -0.17 2.88 3.53
CA ALA A 87 -1.25 2.71 2.59
C ALA A 87 -1.01 1.54 1.62
N PHE A 88 -2.03 0.70 1.39
CA PHE A 88 -1.93 -0.41 0.45
C PHE A 88 -3.17 -0.57 -0.42
N ILE A 89 -2.96 -1.05 -1.65
CA ILE A 89 -4.03 -1.45 -2.57
C ILE A 89 -4.71 -2.72 -2.04
N VAL A 90 -6.03 -2.73 -2.03
CA VAL A 90 -6.83 -3.91 -1.65
C VAL A 90 -7.19 -4.70 -2.90
N PHE A 91 -6.80 -5.98 -2.94
CA PHE A 91 -7.08 -6.85 -4.10
C PHE A 91 -8.50 -7.45 -4.03
N PRO A 92 -9.22 -7.52 -5.18
CA PRO A 92 -10.56 -8.11 -5.24
C PRO A 92 -10.52 -9.63 -5.03
N VAL A 93 -11.65 -10.21 -4.59
CA VAL A 93 -11.72 -11.60 -4.12
C VAL A 93 -11.46 -12.66 -5.18
N ASP A 94 -11.57 -12.31 -6.46
CA ASP A 94 -11.39 -13.18 -7.62
C ASP A 94 -9.92 -13.33 -8.09
N VAL A 95 -9.03 -12.44 -7.63
CA VAL A 95 -7.57 -12.56 -7.80
C VAL A 95 -6.84 -13.07 -6.55
N LEU A 96 -7.59 -13.39 -5.48
CA LEU A 96 -7.05 -14.04 -4.29
C LEU A 96 -6.78 -15.52 -4.55
N GLY A 97 -5.68 -16.02 -3.98
CA GLY A 97 -5.23 -17.39 -4.10
C GLY A 97 -5.20 -18.11 -2.75
N ASN A 98 -4.48 -19.22 -2.70
CA ASN A 98 -4.42 -20.11 -1.53
C ASN A 98 -2.99 -20.43 -1.05
N LEU A 99 -2.00 -19.70 -1.56
CA LEU A 99 -0.58 -19.91 -1.30
C LEU A 99 0.16 -18.57 -1.29
N TYR A 100 0.77 -18.24 -0.15
CA TYR A 100 1.44 -16.96 0.08
C TYR A 100 2.77 -17.14 0.80
N TYR A 101 3.70 -16.23 0.53
CA TYR A 101 4.88 -15.99 1.35
C TYR A 101 4.81 -14.59 1.93
N LEU A 102 5.09 -14.44 3.22
CA LEU A 102 5.15 -13.14 3.89
C LEU A 102 6.47 -12.42 3.58
N ILE A 103 6.41 -11.08 3.60
CA ILE A 103 7.56 -10.19 3.62
C ILE A 103 7.30 -9.13 4.69
N THR A 104 8.23 -8.94 5.61
CA THR A 104 8.19 -7.97 6.71
C THR A 104 9.58 -7.37 6.92
N TRP A 105 9.74 -6.32 7.72
CA TRP A 105 11.03 -5.96 8.29
C TRP A 105 11.31 -6.71 9.61
N ASP A 106 12.49 -6.55 10.20
CA ASP A 106 12.98 -7.30 11.38
C ASP A 106 12.71 -6.65 12.76
N GLN A 107 11.66 -5.82 12.84
CA GLN A 107 11.22 -5.13 14.06
C GLN A 107 9.69 -5.20 14.14
N THR A 108 9.10 -5.66 15.25
CA THR A 108 7.64 -5.69 15.49
C THR A 108 6.78 -6.31 14.35
N ALA A 109 7.30 -7.34 13.67
CA ALA A 109 6.63 -7.96 12.53
C ALA A 109 5.24 -8.51 12.87
N GLN A 110 4.32 -8.38 11.91
CA GLN A 110 2.94 -8.83 12.02
C GLN A 110 2.35 -9.28 10.68
N PHE A 111 1.30 -10.08 10.76
CA PHE A 111 0.47 -10.42 9.60
C PHE A 111 -0.99 -10.66 10.00
N MET A 112 -1.88 -10.55 9.03
CA MET A 112 -3.30 -10.89 9.19
C MET A 112 -3.77 -11.77 8.04
N ILE A 113 -4.44 -12.87 8.35
CA ILE A 113 -5.16 -13.71 7.39
C ILE A 113 -6.64 -13.40 7.53
N ILE A 114 -7.35 -13.23 6.41
CA ILE A 114 -8.78 -12.90 6.35
C ILE A 114 -9.48 -13.92 5.45
N ALA A 115 -10.53 -14.59 5.96
CA ALA A 115 -11.25 -15.61 5.21
C ALA A 115 -12.43 -15.04 4.39
N THR A 116 -12.48 -15.40 3.11
CA THR A 116 -13.58 -15.06 2.19
C THR A 116 -14.78 -16.00 2.31
N ASP A 117 -14.58 -17.17 2.92
CA ASP A 117 -15.50 -18.30 2.90
C ASP A 117 -15.49 -19.06 4.24
N ASP A 118 -16.62 -19.68 4.56
CA ASP A 118 -16.76 -20.50 5.76
C ASP A 118 -15.89 -21.76 5.71
N ASN A 119 -15.50 -22.29 6.87
CA ASN A 119 -14.70 -23.52 7.02
C ASN A 119 -13.37 -23.48 6.23
N THR A 120 -12.73 -22.31 6.18
CA THR A 120 -11.44 -22.12 5.52
C THR A 120 -10.32 -22.61 6.43
N VAL A 121 -9.83 -23.82 6.16
CA VAL A 121 -8.66 -24.40 6.84
C VAL A 121 -7.39 -23.77 6.28
N VAL A 122 -6.55 -23.23 7.16
CA VAL A 122 -5.26 -22.59 6.83
C VAL A 122 -4.13 -23.23 7.63
N THR A 123 -3.02 -23.51 6.96
CA THR A 123 -1.77 -24.01 7.51
C THR A 123 -0.70 -22.93 7.39
N ILE A 124 -0.07 -22.58 8.50
CA ILE A 124 0.94 -21.51 8.62
C ILE A 124 2.24 -22.14 9.11
N THR A 125 3.33 -21.97 8.36
CA THR A 125 4.66 -22.49 8.72
C THR A 125 5.66 -21.33 8.79
N PRO A 126 6.17 -20.96 9.98
CA PRO A 126 7.07 -19.82 10.16
C PRO A 126 8.33 -19.88 9.29
N GLY A 127 8.74 -18.72 8.79
CA GLY A 127 9.93 -18.53 7.96
C GLY A 127 11.23 -18.73 8.75
N ARG A 128 12.34 -19.01 8.05
CA ARG A 128 13.61 -19.40 8.69
C ARG A 128 14.35 -18.28 9.41
N ARG A 129 13.92 -17.01 9.28
CA ARG A 129 14.56 -15.81 9.84
C ARG A 129 14.24 -15.59 11.34
N GLY A 130 14.17 -16.66 12.12
CA GLY A 130 13.88 -16.61 13.57
C GLY A 130 12.41 -16.40 13.93
N ALA A 131 11.50 -16.30 12.95
CA ALA A 131 10.07 -16.21 13.17
C ALA A 131 9.55 -17.33 14.08
N SER A 132 8.75 -16.96 15.08
CA SER A 132 7.89 -17.90 15.78
C SER A 132 6.50 -17.30 15.98
N ILE A 133 5.49 -18.16 16.07
CA ILE A 133 4.11 -17.77 16.33
C ILE A 133 3.72 -18.39 17.67
N THR A 134 3.29 -17.56 18.61
CA THR A 134 2.78 -18.04 19.90
C THR A 134 1.26 -17.95 19.89
N PHE A 135 0.59 -19.10 19.89
CA PHE A 135 -0.88 -19.18 19.84
C PHE A 135 -1.37 -20.32 20.74
N ASN A 136 -2.44 -20.08 21.52
CA ASN A 136 -2.99 -21.02 22.49
C ASN A 136 -1.93 -21.67 23.40
N SER A 137 -1.02 -20.83 23.95
CA SER A 137 0.11 -21.24 24.80
C SER A 137 1.13 -22.19 24.13
N HIS A 138 1.09 -22.35 22.81
CA HIS A 138 2.06 -23.13 22.03
C HIS A 138 2.92 -22.23 21.14
N VAL A 139 4.22 -22.54 21.04
CA VAL A 139 5.19 -21.78 20.23
C VAL A 139 5.55 -22.58 18.99
N TYR A 140 5.05 -22.15 17.84
CA TYR A 140 5.36 -22.71 16.54
C TYR A 140 6.65 -22.06 16.01
N LYS A 141 7.69 -22.87 15.83
CA LYS A 141 9.02 -22.46 15.32
C LYS A 141 9.17 -22.79 13.82
N PRO A 142 10.24 -22.36 13.13
CA PRO A 142 10.43 -22.69 11.73
C PRO A 142 10.44 -24.22 11.49
N GLY A 143 9.67 -24.67 10.51
CA GLY A 143 9.44 -26.10 10.24
C GLY A 143 8.29 -26.75 11.04
N MET A 144 7.71 -26.06 12.04
CA MET A 144 6.45 -26.46 12.66
C MET A 144 5.28 -25.79 11.92
N SER A 145 4.12 -26.44 11.89
CA SER A 145 2.91 -25.88 11.27
C SER A 145 1.81 -25.63 12.30
N LEU A 146 1.34 -24.38 12.36
CA LEU A 146 0.07 -24.01 12.99
C LEU A 146 -1.07 -24.29 11.99
N VAL A 147 -2.14 -24.94 12.43
CA VAL A 147 -3.36 -25.12 11.64
C VAL A 147 -4.52 -24.45 12.34
N ILE A 148 -5.23 -23.59 11.62
CA ILE A 148 -6.43 -22.89 12.07
C ILE A 148 -7.58 -23.15 11.10
N THR A 149 -8.81 -22.93 11.57
CA THR A 149 -10.00 -22.85 10.71
C THR A 149 -10.64 -21.49 10.94
N LEU A 150 -11.01 -20.82 9.85
CA LEU A 150 -11.66 -19.52 9.84
C LEU A 150 -12.99 -19.63 9.09
N ASP A 151 -14.05 -19.04 9.64
CA ASP A 151 -15.27 -18.78 8.88
C ASP A 151 -15.21 -17.43 8.15
N ARG A 152 -16.15 -17.16 7.23
CA ARG A 152 -16.15 -15.90 6.47
C ARG A 152 -16.15 -14.70 7.42
N TYR A 153 -15.44 -13.64 7.04
CA TYR A 153 -15.19 -12.43 7.85
C TYR A 153 -14.33 -12.65 9.11
N GLN A 154 -13.97 -13.88 9.47
CA GLN A 154 -13.01 -14.11 10.54
C GLN A 154 -11.59 -13.86 10.06
N THR A 155 -10.75 -13.46 11.01
CA THR A 155 -9.35 -13.15 10.80
C THR A 155 -8.49 -13.87 11.83
N PHE A 156 -7.25 -14.18 11.43
CA PHE A 156 -6.18 -14.55 12.35
C PHE A 156 -5.10 -13.49 12.27
N HIS A 157 -4.81 -12.84 13.39
CA HIS A 157 -3.71 -11.90 13.52
C HIS A 157 -2.56 -12.58 14.26
N ALA A 158 -1.32 -12.29 13.85
CA ALA A 158 -0.13 -12.69 14.60
C ALA A 158 0.83 -11.50 14.72
N PHE A 159 1.37 -11.33 15.93
CA PHE A 159 2.33 -10.30 16.29
C PHE A 159 3.57 -10.96 16.91
N GLY A 160 4.74 -10.67 16.35
CA GLY A 160 6.00 -11.32 16.73
C GLY A 160 6.71 -10.71 17.94
N GLY A 161 6.26 -9.56 18.43
CA GLY A 161 6.97 -8.77 19.45
C GLY A 161 8.17 -8.00 18.89
N GLU A 162 8.85 -7.24 19.76
CA GLU A 162 9.90 -6.26 19.42
C GLU A 162 10.88 -6.73 18.33
N ILE A 163 11.49 -7.91 18.50
CA ILE A 163 12.48 -8.46 17.58
C ILE A 163 11.86 -9.66 16.85
N SER A 164 11.36 -9.42 15.64
CA SER A 164 10.71 -10.45 14.83
C SER A 164 10.75 -10.11 13.34
N ASP A 165 10.95 -11.13 12.49
CA ASP A 165 10.87 -11.04 11.03
C ASP A 165 10.08 -12.24 10.50
N TYR A 166 8.82 -12.02 10.11
CA TYR A 166 7.96 -13.06 9.54
C TYR A 166 8.28 -13.37 8.06
N SER A 167 9.25 -12.69 7.44
CA SER A 167 9.61 -12.92 6.03
C SER A 167 9.92 -14.40 5.73
N GLY A 168 9.36 -14.90 4.63
CA GLY A 168 9.49 -16.30 4.22
C GLY A 168 8.55 -17.27 4.93
N THR A 169 7.71 -16.78 5.86
CA THR A 169 6.60 -17.58 6.42
C THR A 169 5.66 -18.00 5.30
N HIS A 170 5.35 -19.30 5.28
CA HIS A 170 4.57 -19.96 4.25
C HIS A 170 3.14 -20.17 4.75
N ILE A 171 2.17 -19.57 4.05
CA ILE A 171 0.74 -19.69 4.36
C ILE A 171 0.07 -20.46 3.22
N LYS A 172 -0.65 -21.52 3.55
CA LYS A 172 -1.38 -22.35 2.60
C LYS A 172 -2.79 -22.64 3.09
N SER A 173 -3.81 -22.40 2.28
CA SER A 173 -5.22 -22.60 2.60
C SER A 173 -5.90 -23.59 1.66
N ARG A 174 -7.12 -24.04 2.03
CA ARG A 174 -7.98 -24.84 1.14
C ARG A 174 -8.91 -24.02 0.25
N LYS A 175 -9.10 -22.74 0.57
CA LYS A 175 -9.93 -21.76 -0.15
C LYS A 175 -9.14 -20.46 -0.33
N ALA A 176 -9.66 -19.53 -1.13
CA ALA A 176 -9.07 -18.20 -1.25
C ALA A 176 -9.03 -17.50 0.13
N ILE A 177 -8.00 -16.68 0.35
CA ILE A 177 -7.83 -15.84 1.55
C ILE A 177 -7.19 -14.52 1.15
N ALA A 178 -7.46 -13.45 1.89
CA ALA A 178 -6.60 -12.27 1.85
C ALA A 178 -5.53 -12.38 2.94
N VAL A 179 -4.32 -11.91 2.65
CA VAL A 179 -3.19 -11.91 3.58
C VAL A 179 -2.59 -10.52 3.60
N LEU A 180 -2.53 -9.89 4.78
CA LEU A 180 -1.78 -8.66 5.03
C LEU A 180 -0.46 -9.01 5.72
N SER A 181 0.62 -8.30 5.39
CA SER A 181 1.96 -8.50 5.95
C SER A 181 2.61 -7.14 6.23
N GLY A 182 3.38 -7.05 7.30
CA GLY A 182 4.16 -5.86 7.61
C GLY A 182 4.63 -5.81 9.06
N ASN A 183 4.62 -4.62 9.66
CA ASN A 183 5.25 -4.33 10.95
C ASN A 183 4.38 -3.33 11.72
N LYS A 184 4.40 -3.36 13.07
CA LYS A 184 3.63 -2.41 13.88
C LYS A 184 4.33 -1.03 13.96
N CYS A 185 5.64 -1.07 14.04
CA CYS A 185 6.58 0.04 14.08
C CYS A 185 7.93 -0.53 13.60
N SER A 186 8.38 -0.15 12.42
CA SER A 186 9.73 -0.47 11.96
C SER A 186 10.36 0.72 11.27
N GLN A 187 11.66 0.92 11.48
CA GLN A 187 12.49 1.94 10.82
C GLN A 187 12.86 1.55 9.37
N ALA A 188 12.67 0.28 9.00
CA ALA A 188 13.16 -0.32 7.76
C ALA A 188 14.66 -0.07 7.45
N GLY A 189 15.45 0.27 8.48
CA GLY A 189 16.75 0.92 8.35
C GLY A 189 17.06 1.76 9.60
N THR A 190 17.14 3.08 9.44
CA THR A 190 17.41 4.04 10.53
C THR A 190 16.27 5.05 10.70
N GLY A 191 16.40 6.04 11.60
CA GLY A 191 15.42 7.13 11.77
C GLY A 191 14.23 6.79 12.65
N TYR A 192 13.07 7.40 12.37
CA TYR A 192 11.80 7.09 13.04
C TYR A 192 11.21 5.79 12.50
N CYS A 193 10.34 5.16 13.28
CA CYS A 193 9.61 3.96 12.84
C CYS A 193 8.20 4.33 12.40
N ASP A 194 7.65 3.56 11.46
CA ASP A 194 6.23 3.60 11.14
C ASP A 194 5.68 2.17 11.02
N HIS A 195 4.38 2.04 11.14
CA HIS A 195 3.62 0.87 10.79
C HIS A 195 3.76 0.57 9.30
N LEU A 196 4.19 -0.64 8.96
CA LEU A 196 4.26 -1.10 7.58
C LEU A 196 3.10 -2.06 7.28
N ALA A 197 2.46 -1.93 6.13
CA ALA A 197 1.42 -2.84 5.67
C ALA A 197 1.30 -2.94 4.16
N SER A 198 1.27 -4.17 3.67
CA SER A 198 0.85 -4.47 2.31
C SER A 198 -0.08 -5.68 2.28
N GLN A 199 -1.05 -5.70 1.35
CA GLN A 199 -1.74 -6.94 1.01
C GLN A 199 -0.82 -7.78 0.13
N MET A 200 -0.51 -8.99 0.56
CA MET A 200 0.36 -9.90 -0.18
C MET A 200 -0.37 -10.46 -1.39
N THR A 201 0.34 -10.58 -2.50
CA THR A 201 -0.13 -11.30 -3.69
C THR A 201 0.06 -12.82 -3.53
N PRO A 202 -0.83 -13.65 -4.11
CA PRO A 202 -0.66 -15.10 -4.10
C PRO A 202 0.48 -15.53 -5.03
N VAL A 203 1.16 -16.63 -4.70
CA VAL A 203 2.30 -17.16 -5.46
C VAL A 203 2.01 -17.42 -6.94
N GLU A 204 0.76 -17.69 -7.31
CA GLU A 204 0.38 -17.87 -8.72
C GLU A 204 0.49 -16.59 -9.58
N THR A 205 0.54 -15.42 -8.94
CA THR A 205 0.74 -14.09 -9.55
C THR A 205 2.17 -13.57 -9.43
N PHE A 206 3.10 -14.35 -8.85
CA PHE A 206 4.51 -13.97 -8.79
C PHE A 206 5.12 -13.86 -10.20
N GLY A 207 6.09 -12.96 -10.35
CA GLY A 207 6.74 -12.67 -11.64
C GLY A 207 8.26 -12.79 -11.58
N ASN A 208 8.90 -12.56 -12.71
CA ASN A 208 10.33 -12.83 -12.90
C ASN A 208 11.17 -11.60 -13.24
N MET A 209 10.56 -10.43 -13.39
CA MET A 209 11.26 -9.22 -13.83
C MET A 209 10.63 -7.97 -13.24
N PHE A 210 11.44 -7.15 -12.59
CA PHE A 210 11.02 -5.96 -11.84
C PHE A 210 11.95 -4.79 -12.13
N VAL A 211 11.47 -3.59 -11.89
CA VAL A 211 12.28 -2.37 -11.85
C VAL A 211 12.24 -1.82 -10.42
N THR A 212 13.39 -1.53 -9.83
CA THR A 212 13.42 -0.85 -8.54
C THR A 212 12.97 0.60 -8.69
N ILE A 213 12.19 1.09 -7.72
CA ILE A 213 11.86 2.51 -7.58
C ILE A 213 12.81 3.17 -6.57
N ASN A 214 12.77 4.50 -6.47
CA ASN A 214 13.34 5.24 -5.35
C ASN A 214 12.24 5.96 -4.59
N MET A 215 12.56 6.46 -3.39
CA MET A 215 11.76 7.52 -2.78
C MET A 215 12.17 8.87 -3.43
N PRO A 216 11.25 9.62 -4.04
CA PRO A 216 11.49 11.02 -4.44
C PRO A 216 11.83 11.89 -3.22
N SER A 217 12.42 13.08 -3.47
CA SER A 217 12.94 14.05 -2.47
C SER A 217 13.87 13.54 -1.35
N CYS A 218 14.18 12.24 -1.27
CA CYS A 218 15.03 11.63 -0.24
C CYS A 218 16.32 11.05 -0.84
N ASN A 219 17.50 11.53 -0.38
CA ASN A 219 18.79 11.09 -0.90
C ASN A 219 19.41 9.90 -0.13
N ARG A 220 18.57 9.04 0.46
CA ARG A 220 19.02 7.85 1.20
C ARG A 220 18.93 6.56 0.36
N PRO A 221 19.68 5.51 0.73
CA PRO A 221 19.47 4.19 0.17
C PRO A 221 18.04 3.70 0.46
N VAL A 222 17.45 3.00 -0.50
CA VAL A 222 16.18 2.29 -0.32
C VAL A 222 16.44 0.79 -0.34
N HIS A 223 15.65 0.02 0.42
CA HIS A 223 15.83 -1.42 0.57
C HIS A 223 14.80 -2.20 -0.24
N PHE A 224 15.16 -3.44 -0.54
CA PHE A 224 14.31 -4.41 -1.19
C PHE A 224 14.43 -5.75 -0.51
N LYS A 225 13.29 -6.42 -0.29
CA LYS A 225 13.25 -7.85 0.05
C LYS A 225 12.58 -8.62 -1.08
N LEU A 226 13.31 -9.56 -1.64
CA LEU A 226 12.83 -10.52 -2.64
C LEU A 226 12.58 -11.88 -1.95
N VAL A 227 11.48 -12.55 -2.30
CA VAL A 227 11.15 -13.91 -1.82
C VAL A 227 11.03 -14.90 -2.96
N ALA A 228 11.70 -16.05 -2.83
CA ALA A 228 11.61 -17.16 -3.79
C ALA A 228 10.35 -18.00 -3.56
N SER A 229 9.62 -18.39 -4.62
CA SER A 229 8.52 -19.37 -4.51
C SER A 229 8.93 -20.81 -4.84
N GLU A 230 10.16 -21.03 -5.32
CA GLU A 230 10.66 -22.32 -5.79
C GLU A 230 12.09 -22.60 -5.32
N ASN A 231 12.52 -23.87 -5.38
CA ASN A 231 13.90 -24.27 -5.04
C ASN A 231 14.89 -23.78 -6.11
N ASN A 232 16.10 -23.42 -5.65
CA ASN A 232 17.22 -22.99 -6.49
C ASN A 232 16.86 -21.85 -7.45
N THR A 233 16.21 -20.79 -6.95
CA THR A 233 15.86 -19.61 -7.74
C THR A 233 17.11 -18.75 -7.92
N GLN A 234 17.47 -18.50 -9.18
CA GLN A 234 18.60 -17.67 -9.57
C GLN A 234 18.15 -16.22 -9.68
N VAL A 235 18.76 -15.34 -8.90
CA VAL A 235 18.49 -13.90 -8.86
C VAL A 235 19.64 -13.14 -9.52
N ASN A 236 19.33 -12.37 -10.55
CA ASN A 236 20.25 -11.53 -11.29
C ASN A 236 19.87 -10.06 -11.08
N ILE A 237 20.78 -9.30 -10.48
CA ILE A 237 20.58 -7.86 -10.22
C ILE A 237 21.64 -7.10 -11.00
N SER A 238 21.22 -6.11 -11.77
CA SER A 238 22.11 -5.34 -12.64
C SER A 238 23.26 -4.70 -11.85
N GLY A 239 24.50 -5.03 -12.21
CA GLY A 239 25.71 -4.56 -11.51
C GLY A 239 26.10 -5.34 -10.24
N ARG A 240 25.45 -6.47 -9.94
CA ARG A 240 25.79 -7.36 -8.81
C ARG A 240 26.07 -8.79 -9.29
N SER A 241 26.77 -9.58 -8.47
CA SER A 241 26.94 -11.02 -8.71
C SER A 241 25.60 -11.75 -8.61
N PRO A 242 25.35 -12.79 -9.42
CA PRO A 242 24.17 -13.65 -9.28
C PRO A 242 24.08 -14.32 -7.92
N ILE A 243 22.85 -14.50 -7.42
CA ILE A 243 22.56 -15.17 -6.14
C ILE A 243 21.69 -16.41 -6.40
N ASN A 244 21.98 -17.53 -5.72
CA ASN A 244 21.10 -18.70 -5.68
C ASN A 244 20.29 -18.69 -4.37
N LEU A 245 18.96 -18.82 -4.46
CA LEU A 245 18.05 -19.02 -3.34
C LEU A 245 17.61 -20.50 -3.30
N PRO A 246 18.21 -21.35 -2.44
CA PRO A 246 18.05 -22.79 -2.54
C PRO A 246 16.63 -23.30 -2.24
N ASN A 247 15.82 -22.59 -1.46
CA ASN A 247 14.50 -23.04 -0.99
C ASN A 247 13.40 -22.00 -1.26
N PRO A 248 12.14 -22.42 -1.43
CA PRO A 248 11.01 -21.49 -1.41
C PRO A 248 10.84 -20.89 -0.01
N GLY A 249 10.50 -19.61 0.06
CA GLY A 249 10.52 -18.81 1.28
C GLY A 249 11.91 -18.29 1.68
N ASP A 250 12.99 -18.63 0.97
CA ASP A 250 14.27 -17.96 1.17
C ASP A 250 14.17 -16.48 0.71
N ILE A 251 14.78 -15.59 1.48
CA ILE A 251 14.69 -14.13 1.34
C ILE A 251 16.05 -13.56 0.94
N TYR A 252 16.09 -12.74 -0.10
CA TYR A 252 17.24 -11.91 -0.43
C TYR A 252 16.96 -10.44 -0.10
N THR A 253 17.84 -9.80 0.65
CA THR A 253 17.74 -8.38 1.00
C THR A 253 18.89 -7.62 0.35
N PHE A 254 18.57 -6.52 -0.34
CA PHE A 254 19.55 -5.63 -0.95
C PHE A 254 19.05 -4.19 -0.97
N ASN A 255 19.96 -3.24 -1.23
CA ASN A 255 19.65 -1.82 -1.31
C ASN A 255 20.04 -1.22 -2.67
N THR A 256 19.50 -0.05 -2.99
CA THR A 256 20.01 0.80 -4.08
C THR A 256 20.24 2.22 -3.59
N PRO A 257 21.27 2.92 -4.08
CA PRO A 257 21.36 4.38 -3.91
C PRO A 257 20.11 5.06 -4.48
N SER A 258 19.70 6.16 -3.83
CA SER A 258 18.54 7.01 -4.17
C SER A 258 18.35 7.29 -5.67
N LEU A 259 19.45 7.54 -6.39
CA LEU A 259 19.40 7.98 -7.79
C LEU A 259 19.50 6.85 -8.84
N THR A 260 19.63 5.58 -8.43
CA THR A 260 19.93 4.46 -9.35
C THR A 260 18.85 3.39 -9.34
N GLN A 261 17.97 3.42 -10.34
CA GLN A 261 16.97 2.36 -10.58
C GLN A 261 17.55 1.25 -11.45
N ILE A 262 17.31 0.01 -11.05
CA ILE A 262 17.92 -1.18 -11.63
C ILE A 262 16.87 -2.23 -12.01
N VAL A 263 17.13 -2.99 -13.07
CA VAL A 263 16.38 -4.20 -13.37
C VAL A 263 16.83 -5.34 -12.45
N VAL A 264 15.85 -6.00 -11.85
CA VAL A 264 15.96 -7.26 -11.11
C VAL A 264 15.30 -8.34 -11.96
N SER A 265 15.99 -9.44 -12.24
CA SER A 265 15.44 -10.58 -12.98
C SER A 265 15.72 -11.91 -12.28
N THR A 266 14.80 -12.86 -12.45
CA THR A 266 14.88 -14.19 -11.86
C THR A 266 14.52 -15.28 -12.88
N ASP A 267 15.05 -16.50 -12.70
CA ASP A 267 14.70 -17.64 -13.56
C ASP A 267 13.30 -18.22 -13.24
N LYS A 268 12.83 -18.02 -12.00
CA LYS A 268 11.57 -18.53 -11.45
C LYS A 268 10.71 -17.42 -10.84
N PRO A 269 9.41 -17.66 -10.59
CA PRO A 269 8.53 -16.67 -9.99
C PRO A 269 9.02 -16.22 -8.60
N THR A 270 8.96 -14.93 -8.37
CA THR A 270 9.31 -14.27 -7.10
C THR A 270 8.38 -13.10 -6.84
N ALA A 271 8.42 -12.56 -5.63
CA ALA A 271 7.85 -11.26 -5.31
C ALA A 271 8.95 -10.34 -4.74
N LEU A 272 8.81 -9.04 -5.00
CA LEU A 272 9.77 -8.01 -4.60
C LEU A 272 9.02 -6.90 -3.85
N ALA A 273 9.38 -6.67 -2.60
CA ALA A 273 8.91 -5.51 -1.84
C ALA A 273 10.02 -4.45 -1.77
N PHE A 274 9.64 -3.20 -2.01
CA PHE A 274 10.37 -1.98 -1.72
C PHE A 274 10.13 -1.55 -0.27
N PHE A 275 11.17 -0.99 0.35
CA PHE A 275 11.14 -0.37 1.67
C PHE A 275 11.89 0.96 1.64
N ALA A 276 11.23 2.06 2.02
CA ALA A 276 11.90 3.31 2.36
C ALA A 276 12.45 3.25 3.79
N GLU A 277 13.64 3.79 4.06
CA GLU A 277 14.13 3.97 5.44
C GLU A 277 13.44 5.15 6.14
N GLY A 278 13.37 5.11 7.46
CA GLY A 278 12.96 6.25 8.28
C GLY A 278 13.96 7.41 8.27
N GLY A 279 13.40 8.61 8.27
CA GLY A 279 14.08 9.90 8.17
C GLY A 279 14.68 10.15 6.78
N CYS A 280 14.51 11.36 6.24
CA CYS A 280 15.08 11.75 4.94
C CYS A 280 15.72 13.13 5.06
N ASP A 281 17.06 13.19 5.09
CA ASP A 281 17.83 14.44 5.01
C ASP A 281 17.30 15.61 5.85
N PHE A 282 17.07 15.34 7.15
CA PHE A 282 16.50 16.24 8.19
C PHE A 282 14.98 16.49 8.14
N ARG A 283 14.25 15.90 7.19
CA ARG A 283 12.77 15.82 7.17
C ARG A 283 12.25 14.57 7.90
N ILE A 284 11.05 14.67 8.45
CA ILE A 284 10.27 13.54 8.98
C ILE A 284 9.67 12.73 7.81
N GLY A 285 10.53 11.99 7.10
CA GLY A 285 10.09 10.96 6.18
C GLY A 285 9.88 9.64 6.91
N ASP A 286 8.67 9.12 6.93
CA ASP A 286 8.38 7.83 7.56
C ASP A 286 8.70 6.65 6.63
N PRO A 287 9.14 5.49 7.16
CA PRO A 287 9.40 4.30 6.37
C PRO A 287 8.11 3.70 5.82
N ALA A 288 8.14 3.29 4.55
CA ALA A 288 6.97 2.78 3.82
C ALA A 288 7.26 1.44 3.12
N MET A 289 6.25 0.59 2.92
CA MET A 289 6.39 -0.72 2.28
C MET A 289 5.51 -0.84 1.01
N ILE A 290 6.13 -1.10 -0.14
CA ILE A 290 5.40 -1.27 -1.41
C ILE A 290 5.73 -2.62 -2.03
N LEU A 291 4.72 -3.46 -2.27
CA LEU A 291 4.87 -4.67 -3.07
C LEU A 291 4.92 -4.30 -4.55
N LEU A 292 6.11 -4.39 -5.17
CA LEU A 292 6.31 -3.97 -6.55
C LEU A 292 5.71 -5.00 -7.52
N PRO A 293 4.83 -4.59 -8.45
CA PRO A 293 4.34 -5.49 -9.48
C PRO A 293 5.48 -5.85 -10.45
N PRO A 294 5.54 -7.11 -10.92
CA PRO A 294 6.43 -7.47 -12.02
C PRO A 294 6.01 -6.74 -13.30
N ILE A 295 6.95 -6.58 -14.25
CA ILE A 295 6.71 -5.88 -15.54
C ILE A 295 5.54 -6.50 -16.32
N GLN A 296 5.31 -7.79 -16.15
CA GLN A 296 4.19 -8.56 -16.70
C GLN A 296 2.79 -8.10 -16.20
N GLN A 297 2.72 -7.28 -15.15
CA GLN A 297 1.50 -6.77 -14.52
C GLN A 297 1.38 -5.23 -14.58
N PHE A 298 2.21 -4.56 -15.38
CA PHE A 298 2.03 -3.14 -15.69
C PHE A 298 0.71 -2.93 -16.44
N ALA A 299 0.05 -1.78 -16.25
CA ALA A 299 -1.25 -1.45 -16.85
C ALA A 299 -1.16 -0.27 -17.83
N SER A 300 -2.23 -0.04 -18.58
CA SER A 300 -2.37 1.06 -19.55
C SER A 300 -2.93 2.36 -18.96
N ASP A 301 -3.44 2.29 -17.72
CA ASP A 301 -4.21 3.34 -17.06
C ASP A 301 -4.28 3.07 -15.55
N TYR A 302 -4.28 4.15 -14.77
CA TYR A 302 -4.37 4.14 -13.31
C TYR A 302 -5.16 5.36 -12.84
N THR A 303 -6.09 5.16 -11.90
CA THR A 303 -6.76 6.23 -11.14
C THR A 303 -6.41 6.09 -9.67
N PHE A 304 -5.99 7.18 -9.03
CA PHE A 304 -5.55 7.20 -7.64
C PHE A 304 -5.97 8.51 -6.96
N ALA A 305 -5.69 8.64 -5.66
CA ALA A 305 -5.64 9.93 -4.98
C ALA A 305 -4.38 10.04 -4.12
N THR A 306 -4.00 11.26 -3.82
CA THR A 306 -3.03 11.57 -2.76
C THR A 306 -3.61 11.26 -1.38
N VAL A 307 -2.75 11.28 -0.37
CA VAL A 307 -3.15 11.22 1.04
C VAL A 307 -2.82 12.57 1.67
N ALA A 308 -3.84 13.41 1.86
CA ALA A 308 -3.69 14.62 2.66
C ALA A 308 -3.71 14.29 4.16
N PHE A 309 -2.93 15.06 4.92
CA PHE A 309 -3.03 15.21 6.37
C PHE A 309 -3.53 16.63 6.66
N PRO A 310 -4.47 16.80 7.61
CA PRO A 310 -4.73 18.10 8.20
C PRO A 310 -3.46 18.73 8.77
N THR A 311 -2.74 17.94 9.56
CA THR A 311 -1.71 18.46 10.45
C THR A 311 -0.35 18.71 9.79
N LYS A 312 -0.10 18.22 8.56
CA LYS A 312 1.23 18.34 7.93
C LYS A 312 1.13 18.49 6.42
N PRO A 313 1.90 19.41 5.81
CA PRO A 313 2.08 19.44 4.37
C PRO A 313 2.62 18.08 3.89
N PHE A 314 2.03 17.53 2.83
CA PHE A 314 2.36 16.19 2.35
C PHE A 314 2.69 16.23 0.85
N GLU A 315 3.98 16.18 0.51
CA GLU A 315 4.41 16.15 -0.89
C GLU A 315 4.07 14.79 -1.51
N SER A 316 3.14 14.77 -2.47
CA SER A 316 2.81 13.56 -3.22
C SER A 316 3.60 13.48 -4.54
N PHE A 317 4.08 12.28 -4.86
CA PHE A 317 4.86 12.01 -6.06
C PHE A 317 4.37 10.76 -6.80
N LEU A 318 4.38 10.83 -8.13
CA LEU A 318 4.09 9.74 -9.03
C LEU A 318 5.37 9.26 -9.72
N THR A 319 5.81 8.04 -9.38
CA THR A 319 6.92 7.35 -10.06
C THR A 319 6.39 6.55 -11.24
N ILE A 320 6.93 6.79 -12.44
CA ILE A 320 6.44 6.18 -13.69
C ILE A 320 7.57 5.45 -14.41
N VAL A 321 7.37 4.18 -14.80
CA VAL A 321 8.32 3.41 -15.62
C VAL A 321 7.67 2.96 -16.92
N ILE A 322 8.24 3.36 -18.07
CA ILE A 322 7.73 3.03 -19.41
C ILE A 322 8.87 2.75 -20.40
N SER A 323 8.56 2.13 -21.53
CA SER A 323 9.45 2.09 -22.70
C SER A 323 9.61 3.48 -23.32
N GLU A 324 10.85 3.91 -23.58
CA GLU A 324 11.21 5.22 -24.15
C GLU A 324 10.39 5.59 -25.38
N GLN A 325 10.21 4.64 -26.30
CA GLN A 325 9.47 4.83 -27.55
C GLN A 325 7.96 5.06 -27.37
N LYS A 326 7.45 4.99 -26.13
CA LYS A 326 6.02 5.12 -25.78
C LYS A 326 5.74 6.32 -24.86
N ILE A 327 6.77 7.06 -24.44
CA ILE A 327 6.62 8.24 -23.56
C ILE A 327 5.64 9.27 -24.14
N SER A 328 5.68 9.51 -25.46
CA SER A 328 4.87 10.53 -26.14
C SER A 328 3.35 10.33 -26.03
N GLY A 329 2.89 9.13 -25.71
CA GLY A 329 1.47 8.81 -25.55
C GLY A 329 0.96 8.85 -24.11
N LEU A 330 1.79 9.19 -23.11
CA LEU A 330 1.37 9.31 -21.71
C LEU A 330 0.70 10.65 -21.41
N PHE A 331 -0.41 10.58 -20.67
CA PHE A 331 -1.16 11.74 -20.18
C PHE A 331 -1.48 11.57 -18.69
N LEU A 332 -1.23 12.61 -17.91
CA LEU A 332 -1.66 12.78 -16.51
C LEU A 332 -2.71 13.88 -16.48
N ASP A 333 -3.91 13.57 -16.00
CA ASP A 333 -5.04 14.51 -15.89
C ASP A 333 -5.38 15.26 -17.19
N GLY A 334 -5.17 14.58 -18.33
CA GLY A 334 -5.38 15.13 -19.67
C GLY A 334 -4.23 15.98 -20.21
N HIS A 335 -3.16 16.17 -19.44
CA HIS A 335 -1.92 16.86 -19.84
C HIS A 335 -0.85 15.85 -20.28
N ASN A 336 -0.16 16.11 -21.39
CA ASN A 336 0.87 15.22 -21.88
C ASN A 336 2.18 15.42 -21.09
N ILE A 337 2.76 14.32 -20.58
CA ILE A 337 3.95 14.34 -19.70
C ILE A 337 5.24 13.91 -20.41
N SER A 338 5.31 14.04 -21.73
CA SER A 338 6.51 13.64 -22.49
C SER A 338 7.70 14.59 -22.36
N SER A 339 7.48 15.81 -21.86
CA SER A 339 8.52 16.82 -21.55
C SER A 339 9.23 16.59 -20.22
N GLU A 340 8.76 15.66 -19.39
CA GLU A 340 9.32 15.38 -18.07
C GLU A 340 10.76 14.84 -18.11
N ASN A 341 11.45 14.87 -16.97
CA ASN A 341 12.83 14.41 -16.87
C ASN A 341 12.90 12.87 -16.83
N TRP A 342 12.94 12.25 -18.01
CA TRP A 342 13.03 10.80 -18.19
C TRP A 342 14.48 10.28 -18.11
N ARG A 343 14.78 9.50 -17.06
CA ARG A 343 16.09 8.92 -16.78
C ARG A 343 16.18 7.45 -17.24
N PRO A 344 17.36 6.95 -17.67
CA PRO A 344 17.53 5.54 -18.05
C PRO A 344 17.50 4.60 -16.84
N VAL A 345 16.88 3.43 -17.00
CA VAL A 345 16.90 2.35 -15.99
C VAL A 345 18.10 1.43 -16.23
N VAL A 346 18.97 1.26 -15.22
CA VAL A 346 20.18 0.43 -15.34
C VAL A 346 19.79 -1.04 -15.54
N GLY A 347 20.41 -1.68 -16.52
CA GLY A 347 20.05 -3.04 -16.95
C GLY A 347 19.00 -3.11 -18.06
N SER A 348 18.43 -1.98 -18.48
CA SER A 348 17.55 -1.90 -19.66
C SER A 348 18.02 -0.82 -20.64
N LYS A 349 18.00 -1.14 -21.94
CA LYS A 349 18.20 -0.13 -22.99
C LYS A 349 16.91 0.68 -23.24
N MET A 350 15.75 0.04 -23.08
CA MET A 350 14.44 0.58 -23.50
C MET A 350 13.69 1.30 -22.39
N LEU A 351 13.88 0.93 -21.11
CA LEU A 351 13.07 1.49 -20.03
C LEU A 351 13.60 2.86 -19.60
N ARG A 352 12.66 3.75 -19.30
CA ARG A 352 12.88 5.07 -18.71
C ARG A 352 12.02 5.20 -17.48
N ILE A 353 12.51 5.98 -16.51
CA ILE A 353 11.78 6.32 -15.29
C ILE A 353 11.74 7.83 -15.11
N THR A 354 10.61 8.34 -14.62
CA THR A 354 10.51 9.71 -14.11
C THR A 354 9.70 9.75 -12.82
N ASN A 355 9.86 10.83 -12.05
CA ASN A 355 9.14 11.10 -10.82
C ASN A 355 8.53 12.49 -10.97
N ILE A 356 7.21 12.60 -10.86
CA ILE A 356 6.45 13.86 -11.04
C ILE A 356 5.80 14.19 -9.70
N MET A 357 5.90 15.44 -9.24
CA MET A 357 5.13 15.91 -8.09
C MET A 357 3.67 16.08 -8.51
N VAL A 358 2.72 15.63 -7.69
CA VAL A 358 1.29 15.74 -7.94
C VAL A 358 0.62 16.53 -6.83
N GLU A 359 -0.27 17.44 -7.21
CA GLU A 359 -1.12 18.22 -6.31
C GLU A 359 -2.02 17.31 -5.46
N ASP A 360 -2.62 17.85 -4.40
CA ASP A 360 -3.59 17.08 -3.62
C ASP A 360 -4.92 16.87 -4.36
N GLY A 361 -5.40 15.62 -4.38
CA GLY A 361 -6.66 15.27 -5.00
C GLY A 361 -6.67 13.90 -5.66
N SER A 362 -7.55 13.73 -6.66
CA SER A 362 -7.67 12.50 -7.45
C SER A 362 -7.12 12.71 -8.85
N HIS A 363 -6.31 11.76 -9.29
CA HIS A 363 -5.56 11.84 -10.53
C HIS A 363 -5.83 10.61 -11.41
N THR A 364 -5.69 10.79 -12.72
CA THR A 364 -5.73 9.71 -13.70
C THR A 364 -4.54 9.83 -14.65
N ILE A 365 -3.69 8.80 -14.67
CA ILE A 365 -2.63 8.64 -15.67
C ILE A 365 -3.01 7.52 -16.63
N TYR A 366 -2.84 7.74 -17.94
CA TYR A 366 -3.14 6.75 -18.97
C TYR A 366 -2.25 6.92 -20.20
N HIS A 367 -2.16 5.87 -21.01
CA HIS A 367 -1.55 5.92 -22.33
C HIS A 367 -2.62 5.89 -23.44
N ILE A 368 -2.52 6.78 -24.44
CA ILE A 368 -3.53 6.93 -25.52
C ILE A 368 -3.76 5.67 -26.37
N ASN A 369 -2.79 4.75 -26.39
CA ASN A 369 -2.95 3.40 -26.90
C ASN A 369 -3.09 2.42 -25.72
N PRO A 370 -4.23 1.74 -25.53
CA PRO A 370 -4.47 0.84 -24.41
C PRO A 370 -3.68 -0.48 -24.48
N THR A 371 -2.91 -0.73 -25.56
CA THR A 371 -1.98 -1.88 -25.63
C THR A 371 -0.57 -1.56 -25.11
N VAL A 372 -0.35 -0.35 -24.59
CA VAL A 372 0.93 0.05 -23.99
C VAL A 372 0.78 0.04 -22.49
N ILE A 373 1.71 -0.65 -21.83
CA ILE A 373 1.75 -0.80 -20.39
C ILE A 373 2.92 -0.03 -19.78
N PHE A 374 2.71 0.50 -18.58
CA PHE A 374 3.70 1.19 -17.77
C PHE A 374 3.44 0.93 -16.29
N LEU A 375 4.44 1.17 -15.45
CA LEU A 375 4.27 1.23 -14.00
C LEU A 375 3.87 2.65 -13.61
N ALA A 376 2.90 2.78 -12.71
CA ALA A 376 2.68 3.97 -11.91
C ALA A 376 2.65 3.57 -10.42
N VAL A 377 3.45 4.25 -9.60
CA VAL A 377 3.45 4.10 -8.14
C VAL A 377 3.37 5.48 -7.51
N SER A 378 2.36 5.70 -6.66
CA SER A 378 2.27 6.90 -5.84
C SER A 378 3.03 6.69 -4.54
N THR A 379 3.81 7.68 -4.13
CA THR A 379 4.54 7.77 -2.86
C THR A 379 4.37 9.19 -2.33
N GLY A 380 4.37 9.40 -1.02
CA GLY A 380 4.41 10.75 -0.47
C GLY A 380 5.35 10.89 0.71
N VAL A 381 5.75 12.12 0.99
CA VAL A 381 6.66 12.49 2.06
C VAL A 381 5.99 13.58 2.88
N ALA A 382 5.80 13.34 4.17
CA ALA A 382 5.41 14.41 5.10
C ALA A 382 6.55 15.41 5.21
N GLU A 383 6.24 16.69 5.07
CA GLU A 383 7.17 17.74 5.49
C GLU A 383 7.09 17.91 7.01
N ASN A 384 8.08 18.61 7.57
CA ASN A 384 7.87 19.18 8.89
C ASN A 384 6.77 20.24 8.74
N CYS A 385 5.79 20.27 9.65
CA CYS A 385 4.92 21.42 9.76
C CYS A 385 5.78 22.69 9.90
N THR A 386 5.31 23.79 9.30
CA THR A 386 5.93 25.10 9.40
C THR A 386 4.88 26.06 9.96
N PRO A 387 5.14 26.73 11.10
CA PRO A 387 4.15 27.62 11.69
C PRO A 387 3.66 28.66 10.69
N SER A 388 2.36 28.83 10.64
CA SER A 388 1.64 29.60 9.62
C SER A 388 0.72 30.63 10.29
N ILE A 389 -0.09 31.34 9.50
CA ILE A 389 -1.02 32.34 10.05
C ILE A 389 -2.37 31.66 10.17
N THR A 390 -2.88 31.60 11.40
CA THR A 390 -4.17 30.98 11.71
C THR A 390 -5.33 31.53 10.89
N VAL A 391 -6.12 30.63 10.30
CA VAL A 391 -7.34 30.95 9.56
C VAL A 391 -8.48 30.07 10.06
N PRO A 392 -9.54 30.62 10.68
CA PRO A 392 -10.54 29.81 11.36
C PRO A 392 -11.24 28.74 10.50
N GLY A 393 -11.05 27.46 10.84
CA GLY A 393 -11.62 26.33 10.11
C GLY A 393 -10.92 25.99 8.80
N ASP A 394 -9.61 26.26 8.68
CA ASP A 394 -8.83 25.90 7.50
C ASP A 394 -8.32 24.45 7.52
N ILE A 395 -8.41 23.77 8.68
CA ILE A 395 -8.05 22.37 8.87
C ILE A 395 -6.52 22.16 8.71
N ILE A 396 -5.72 23.18 9.04
CA ILE A 396 -4.24 23.19 8.99
C ILE A 396 -3.68 23.45 10.40
N ASP A 397 -2.77 22.58 10.83
CA ASP A 397 -1.95 22.70 12.05
C ASP A 397 -1.07 23.96 11.92
N ASN A 398 -1.50 25.06 12.53
CA ASN A 398 -0.93 26.38 12.29
C ASN A 398 0.31 26.65 13.16
N ASP A 399 0.49 25.99 14.30
CA ASP A 399 1.60 26.21 15.23
C ASP A 399 2.62 25.03 15.30
N CYS A 400 2.23 23.84 14.81
CA CYS A 400 2.96 22.59 14.75
C CYS A 400 2.94 21.68 15.99
N ASP A 401 1.96 21.80 16.89
CA ASP A 401 1.76 20.88 18.03
C ASP A 401 1.32 19.46 17.58
N GLY A 402 0.47 19.37 16.55
CA GLY A 402 -0.11 18.15 16.01
C GLY A 402 -1.64 18.01 16.09
N LEU A 403 -2.36 19.05 16.48
CA LEU A 403 -3.82 19.21 16.46
C LEU A 403 -4.25 20.10 15.27
N ILE A 404 -5.54 20.37 15.14
CA ILE A 404 -6.17 21.19 14.08
C ILE A 404 -7.57 21.67 14.49
N ASP A 405 -7.85 22.97 14.29
CA ASP A 405 -9.16 23.60 14.54
C ASP A 405 -9.69 23.39 16.00
N GLU A 406 -8.82 23.23 17.01
CA GLU A 406 -9.18 22.98 18.43
C GLU A 406 -9.48 24.23 19.24
N GLU A 407 -8.82 25.34 18.94
CA GLU A 407 -8.86 26.55 19.77
C GLU A 407 -10.11 27.39 19.54
N LEU A 408 -10.55 28.10 20.57
CA LEU A 408 -11.58 29.12 20.46
C LEU A 408 -10.90 30.49 20.43
N GLN A 409 -11.46 31.44 19.67
CA GLN A 409 -10.97 32.82 19.68
C GLN A 409 -11.46 33.53 20.95
N ASP A 410 -10.87 33.20 22.11
CA ASP A 410 -11.26 33.71 23.42
C ASP A 410 -10.11 34.12 24.36
N GLU A 411 -8.89 34.28 23.83
CA GLU A 411 -7.65 34.64 24.54
C GLU A 411 -7.24 33.61 25.61
N ILE A 412 -7.55 32.33 25.38
CA ILE A 412 -7.25 31.19 26.25
C ILE A 412 -6.58 30.08 25.44
N ASP A 413 -5.54 29.48 26.02
CA ASP A 413 -4.96 28.17 25.67
C ASP A 413 -5.99 27.08 26.01
N ASN A 414 -6.79 26.60 25.03
CA ASN A 414 -7.90 25.68 25.25
C ASN A 414 -7.43 24.23 25.40
N ASP A 415 -6.31 23.84 24.77
CA ASP A 415 -5.80 22.46 24.78
C ASP A 415 -4.66 22.18 25.79
N GLY A 416 -3.91 23.20 26.21
CA GLY A 416 -2.83 23.15 27.19
C GLY A 416 -1.41 23.06 26.60
N ASP A 417 -1.20 23.36 25.32
CA ASP A 417 0.08 23.39 24.61
C ASP A 417 1.01 24.52 25.12
N GLY A 418 0.50 25.75 25.23
CA GLY A 418 1.20 26.93 25.72
C GLY A 418 1.27 28.15 24.78
N GLU A 419 0.81 28.05 23.53
CA GLU A 419 0.42 29.20 22.70
C GLU A 419 -1.04 29.64 23.04
N ILE A 420 -1.64 30.61 22.30
CA ILE A 420 -3.01 31.14 22.54
C ILE A 420 -3.66 31.62 21.22
N ASP A 421 -4.89 31.18 20.95
CA ASP A 421 -5.73 31.54 19.78
C ASP A 421 -5.09 31.15 18.40
N GLU A 422 -4.23 30.13 18.38
CA GLU A 422 -3.83 29.35 17.20
C GLU A 422 -5.02 28.56 16.64
N ASP A 423 -4.80 27.73 15.61
CA ASP A 423 -5.69 26.65 15.15
C ASP A 423 -7.20 26.83 15.40
N LEU A 424 -7.74 27.97 14.93
CA LEU A 424 -9.03 28.44 15.39
C LEU A 424 -10.20 27.62 14.84
N ALA A 425 -10.96 27.01 15.72
CA ALA A 425 -12.20 26.31 15.41
C ALA A 425 -13.19 27.20 14.64
N LYS A 426 -13.79 26.66 13.57
CA LYS A 426 -14.79 27.41 12.80
C LYS A 426 -16.04 27.74 13.65
N ALA A 427 -16.27 29.03 13.87
CA ALA A 427 -17.42 29.53 14.61
C ALA A 427 -18.77 28.98 14.09
N PHE A 428 -19.58 28.44 15.00
CA PHE A 428 -20.81 27.70 14.71
C PHE A 428 -21.89 28.52 13.97
N GLU A 429 -21.81 29.86 13.99
CA GLU A 429 -22.77 30.72 13.29
C GLU A 429 -22.60 30.72 11.76
N GLU A 430 -21.39 30.49 11.23
CA GLU A 430 -21.15 30.55 9.78
C GLU A 430 -21.75 29.36 9.01
N LEU A 431 -21.97 28.20 9.65
CA LEU A 431 -22.54 27.02 8.99
C LEU A 431 -23.96 27.24 8.43
N ASN A 432 -24.67 28.26 8.93
CA ASN A 432 -26.04 28.58 8.50
C ASN A 432 -26.14 29.75 7.50
N ALA A 433 -25.03 30.44 7.21
CA ALA A 433 -25.04 31.67 6.39
C ALA A 433 -25.37 31.42 4.90
N THR A 434 -25.31 30.17 4.42
CA THR A 434 -25.60 29.79 3.02
C THR A 434 -27.08 29.48 2.77
N THR A 435 -28.01 30.08 3.53
CA THR A 435 -29.46 29.99 3.25
C THR A 435 -30.05 31.39 3.06
N THR A 436 -30.61 31.63 1.88
CA THR A 436 -30.90 32.99 1.40
C THR A 436 -32.04 33.68 2.16
N SER A 437 -31.88 35.00 2.36
CA SER A 437 -32.86 35.89 2.98
C SER A 437 -34.29 35.76 2.43
N THR A 438 -35.25 35.58 3.33
CA THR A 438 -36.59 36.19 3.20
C THR A 438 -37.04 36.76 4.54
N THR A 439 -37.22 38.08 4.58
CA THR A 439 -37.66 38.83 5.76
C THR A 439 -39.15 38.60 6.05
N PHE A 440 -39.49 38.25 7.29
CA PHE A 440 -40.85 38.47 7.82
C PHE A 440 -40.81 38.99 9.26
N THR A 441 -41.34 40.20 9.44
CA THR A 441 -41.48 40.88 10.73
C THR A 441 -42.87 40.67 11.32
N SER A 442 -42.99 40.09 12.51
CA SER A 442 -44.12 40.39 13.41
C SER A 442 -43.90 40.03 14.89
N LYS A 443 -43.80 41.07 15.72
CA LYS A 443 -44.35 41.20 17.09
C LYS A 443 -44.18 40.07 18.13
N THR A 444 -43.27 40.34 19.06
CA THR A 444 -43.55 40.51 20.51
C THR A 444 -44.74 39.77 21.15
N THR A 445 -44.42 38.87 22.08
CA THR A 445 -45.01 38.89 23.45
C THR A 445 -44.03 38.30 24.46
N SER A 446 -43.94 38.92 25.63
CA SER A 446 -43.17 38.45 26.78
C SER A 446 -43.89 37.31 27.52
N HIS A 447 -43.13 36.48 28.25
CA HIS A 447 -43.46 36.12 29.64
C HIS A 447 -42.21 35.67 30.39
N SER A 448 -42.01 36.25 31.57
CA SER A 448 -40.94 35.96 32.52
C SER A 448 -41.43 34.99 33.59
N THR A 449 -40.61 34.00 33.97
CA THR A 449 -40.69 33.41 35.31
C THR A 449 -39.30 33.06 35.84
N THR A 450 -39.03 33.52 37.06
CA THR A 450 -37.77 33.35 37.81
C THR A 450 -37.87 32.18 38.79
N THR A 451 -36.82 31.36 38.89
CA THR A 451 -36.41 30.73 40.17
C THR A 451 -34.92 30.41 40.13
N ALA A 452 -34.25 30.38 41.29
CA ALA A 452 -32.79 30.39 41.41
C ALA A 452 -32.28 29.44 42.51
N LEU A 453 -30.99 29.04 42.41
CA LEU A 453 -30.06 28.62 43.50
C LEU A 453 -30.46 27.35 44.31
N GLU A 454 -29.56 26.51 44.85
CA GLU A 454 -28.10 26.51 45.05
C GLU A 454 -27.56 25.03 45.09
N PRO A 455 -26.23 24.77 45.17
CA PRO A 455 -25.63 23.43 45.06
C PRO A 455 -25.26 22.78 46.41
N THR A 456 -24.65 21.58 46.37
CA THR A 456 -24.11 20.88 47.56
C THR A 456 -22.73 20.29 47.29
N THR A 457 -21.83 20.33 48.28
CA THR A 457 -20.49 19.68 48.29
C THR A 457 -20.53 18.41 49.18
N THR A 458 -19.49 17.69 49.62
CA THR A 458 -18.00 17.76 49.73
C THR A 458 -17.52 16.29 49.99
N PRO A 459 -16.27 15.94 50.43
CA PRO A 459 -14.90 16.36 50.04
C PRO A 459 -13.88 15.18 49.84
N VAL A 460 -12.76 15.47 49.15
CA VAL A 460 -11.33 15.15 49.48
C VAL A 460 -10.91 13.78 50.08
N HIS A 461 -9.94 13.10 49.44
CA HIS A 461 -8.66 12.71 50.11
C HIS A 461 -7.49 12.55 49.12
N SER A 462 -6.32 13.06 49.50
CA SER A 462 -5.03 12.93 48.79
C SER A 462 -3.99 12.17 49.64
N THR A 463 -2.95 11.60 48.99
CA THR A 463 -1.72 11.13 49.65
C THR A 463 -0.52 11.09 48.70
N THR A 464 0.67 11.45 49.20
CA THR A 464 1.96 11.53 48.48
C THR A 464 3.01 10.58 49.07
N THR A 465 3.95 10.08 48.25
CA THR A 465 5.25 9.53 48.71
C THR A 465 6.33 9.63 47.62
N GLU A 466 7.58 9.91 48.00
CA GLU A 466 8.75 10.08 47.11
C GLU A 466 9.89 9.06 47.35
N LEU A 467 10.67 8.78 46.27
CA LEU A 467 12.13 8.50 46.23
C LEU A 467 12.68 7.19 46.92
N PRO A 468 13.94 6.73 46.64
CA PRO A 468 15.06 7.40 45.95
C PRO A 468 15.81 6.65 44.82
N LEU A 469 16.74 7.36 44.15
CA LEU A 469 17.71 6.86 43.17
C LEU A 469 18.85 6.03 43.80
N THR A 470 19.53 5.20 42.99
CA THR A 470 20.99 4.97 43.10
C THR A 470 21.63 4.77 41.72
N THR A 471 22.90 5.19 41.58
CA THR A 471 23.71 5.15 40.36
C THR A 471 24.89 4.19 40.49
N THR A 472 25.42 3.67 39.37
CA THR A 472 26.84 3.25 39.28
C THR A 472 27.30 3.15 37.81
N SER A 473 28.61 3.32 37.58
CA SER A 473 29.22 3.41 36.24
C SER A 473 30.48 2.57 36.09
N ARG A 474 30.86 2.25 34.84
CA ARG A 474 32.22 2.07 34.25
C ARG A 474 32.08 1.41 32.85
N HIS A 475 32.67 1.94 31.77
CA HIS A 475 34.05 1.68 31.29
C HIS A 475 34.33 0.17 31.03
N SER A 476 34.95 -0.27 29.91
CA SER A 476 35.74 0.44 28.88
C SER A 476 36.10 -0.43 27.65
N THR A 477 36.32 0.19 26.48
CA THR A 477 37.29 -0.14 25.40
C THR A 477 37.57 -1.59 24.95
N THR A 478 37.49 -1.90 23.64
CA THR A 478 38.66 -2.08 22.71
C THR A 478 38.24 -2.57 21.30
N THR A 479 39.11 -2.36 20.31
CA THR A 479 38.90 -2.63 18.86
C THR A 479 39.99 -3.62 18.35
N PRO A 480 40.32 -3.70 17.04
CA PRO A 480 39.85 -4.63 15.99
C PRO A 480 40.86 -5.74 15.55
N THR A 481 40.45 -6.65 14.64
CA THR A 481 41.30 -7.37 13.64
C THR A 481 40.40 -7.72 12.43
N ILE A 482 40.55 -7.21 11.19
CA ILE A 482 41.51 -7.55 10.10
C ILE A 482 41.35 -9.05 9.66
N THR A 483 41.19 -9.49 8.39
CA THR A 483 41.72 -9.05 7.07
C THR A 483 40.84 -9.50 5.88
N THR A 484 41.18 -8.98 4.69
CA THR A 484 40.83 -9.31 3.29
C THR A 484 41.00 -10.81 2.89
N THR A 485 40.74 -11.34 1.66
CA THR A 485 40.91 -10.77 0.29
C THR A 485 40.29 -11.66 -0.83
N SER A 486 39.75 -10.99 -1.88
CA SER A 486 40.00 -11.19 -3.35
C SER A 486 39.56 -12.44 -4.17
N ASN A 487 38.85 -12.14 -5.28
CA ASN A 487 39.19 -12.42 -6.71
C ASN A 487 39.24 -13.88 -7.25
N MET A 488 38.97 -14.22 -8.54
CA MET A 488 38.79 -13.47 -9.80
C MET A 488 38.24 -14.39 -10.95
N LYS A 489 37.71 -13.82 -12.06
CA LYS A 489 37.78 -14.30 -13.49
C LYS A 489 37.03 -15.59 -13.93
N ASP A 490 36.64 -15.82 -15.20
CA ASP A 490 36.52 -15.02 -16.47
C ASP A 490 35.77 -15.82 -17.58
N ILE A 491 35.32 -15.16 -18.69
CA ILE A 491 35.25 -15.65 -20.11
C ILE A 491 34.18 -16.74 -20.51
N VAL A 492 33.62 -16.86 -21.75
CA VAL A 492 33.09 -15.95 -22.82
C VAL A 492 32.50 -16.80 -24.01
N GLY A 493 31.48 -16.30 -24.74
CA GLY A 493 31.10 -16.66 -26.16
C GLY A 493 30.24 -17.92 -26.43
N GLU A 494 29.57 -18.13 -27.59
CA GLU A 494 29.14 -17.24 -28.70
C GLU A 494 28.17 -17.94 -29.73
N ASN A 495 27.14 -17.23 -30.24
CA ASN A 495 26.61 -17.16 -31.65
C ASN A 495 25.87 -18.26 -32.50
N LEU A 496 24.82 -17.78 -33.23
CA LEU A 496 24.14 -18.14 -34.53
C LEU A 496 23.36 -19.49 -34.72
N SER A 497 22.06 -19.54 -35.10
CA SER A 497 21.29 -19.32 -36.39
C SER A 497 21.08 -20.61 -37.26
N THR A 498 20.06 -20.87 -38.12
CA THR A 498 19.10 -20.04 -38.93
C THR A 498 17.85 -20.84 -39.46
N ASP A 499 16.79 -20.12 -39.91
CA ASP A 499 15.78 -20.37 -41.01
C ASP A 499 14.69 -21.51 -41.06
N MET A 500 13.41 -21.15 -41.35
CA MET A 500 12.73 -21.29 -42.69
C MET A 500 11.15 -21.23 -42.74
N LEU A 501 10.57 -20.05 -43.09
CA LEU A 501 9.61 -19.74 -44.21
C LEU A 501 8.26 -20.50 -44.51
N ILE A 502 7.09 -19.78 -44.56
CA ILE A 502 6.08 -19.62 -45.71
C ILE A 502 4.57 -19.30 -45.35
N ALA A 503 4.10 -18.09 -45.79
CA ALA A 503 2.81 -17.59 -46.37
C ALA A 503 1.35 -17.70 -45.78
N GLY A 504 0.56 -16.58 -45.84
CA GLY A 504 -0.85 -16.61 -46.36
C GLY A 504 -2.03 -15.70 -45.85
N VAL A 505 -2.03 -14.35 -46.05
CA VAL A 505 -3.11 -13.40 -46.56
C VAL A 505 -4.65 -13.67 -46.25
N LEU A 506 -5.59 -12.76 -45.83
CA LEU A 506 -6.02 -11.39 -46.31
C LEU A 506 -6.60 -10.40 -45.23
N SER A 507 -7.84 -9.83 -45.34
CA SER A 507 -8.19 -8.47 -44.79
C SER A 507 -9.66 -8.04 -44.45
N ALA A 508 -9.79 -7.03 -43.53
CA ALA A 508 -10.93 -6.12 -43.17
C ALA A 508 -12.27 -6.65 -42.51
N LEU A 509 -12.95 -6.03 -41.54
CA LEU A 509 -12.71 -5.02 -40.45
C LEU A 509 -14.01 -4.88 -39.60
N PHE A 510 -13.98 -4.58 -38.29
CA PHE A 510 -14.90 -3.64 -37.55
C PHE A 510 -14.64 -3.62 -36.04
N ALA A 511 -14.91 -2.49 -35.37
CA ALA A 511 -14.54 -2.20 -33.99
C ALA A 511 -15.70 -2.29 -32.98
N LEU A 512 -15.39 -2.57 -31.71
CA LEU A 512 -16.04 -1.96 -30.54
C LEU A 512 -15.09 -1.98 -29.33
N SER A 513 -15.38 -1.18 -28.30
CA SER A 513 -14.42 -0.60 -27.34
C SER A 513 -14.43 -1.19 -25.91
N CYS A 514 -13.37 -0.86 -25.15
CA CYS A 514 -13.22 -0.91 -23.68
C CYS A 514 -12.91 -2.28 -23.01
N PHE A 515 -12.46 -2.15 -21.74
CA PHE A 515 -12.11 -3.14 -20.69
C PHE A 515 -10.60 -3.32 -20.36
N SER A 516 -10.04 -2.32 -19.65
CA SER A 516 -8.74 -2.39 -18.94
C SER A 516 -8.79 -3.13 -17.59
N THR A 517 -9.71 -4.09 -17.41
CA THR A 517 -9.60 -5.17 -16.41
C THR A 517 -9.12 -6.50 -17.01
N GLY A 518 -9.05 -6.59 -18.36
CA GLY A 518 -8.83 -7.84 -19.09
C GLY A 518 -7.41 -8.44 -19.03
N MET A 519 -6.39 -7.74 -18.51
CA MET A 519 -5.01 -8.27 -18.50
C MET A 519 -4.83 -9.50 -17.58
N TYR A 520 -5.66 -9.66 -16.55
CA TYR A 520 -5.70 -10.89 -15.75
C TYR A 520 -6.22 -12.11 -16.54
N PHE A 521 -7.07 -11.91 -17.55
CA PHE A 521 -7.70 -13.02 -18.28
C PHE A 521 -6.81 -13.70 -19.32
N LEU A 522 -5.81 -13.00 -19.87
CA LEU A 522 -5.00 -13.55 -20.97
C LEU A 522 -4.00 -14.62 -20.50
N GLN A 523 -3.46 -14.51 -19.28
CA GLN A 523 -2.49 -15.48 -18.75
C GLN A 523 -3.11 -16.85 -18.40
N ARG A 524 -4.42 -16.91 -18.12
CA ARG A 524 -5.10 -18.16 -17.69
C ARG A 524 -5.19 -19.24 -18.77
N LYS A 525 -4.84 -18.93 -20.03
CA LYS A 525 -5.05 -19.82 -21.19
C LYS A 525 -3.79 -20.23 -21.96
N LEU A 526 -2.59 -19.80 -21.54
CA LEU A 526 -1.33 -20.03 -22.28
C LEU A 526 -0.19 -20.74 -21.51
N LYS A 527 -0.40 -21.24 -20.28
CA LYS A 527 0.57 -22.13 -19.62
C LYS A 527 0.54 -23.52 -20.28
N GLY A 528 1.35 -23.70 -21.33
CA GLY A 528 1.29 -24.92 -22.15
C GLY A 528 2.42 -25.18 -23.15
N LYS A 529 3.63 -24.62 -23.02
CA LYS A 529 4.93 -25.16 -23.52
C LYS A 529 6.12 -24.25 -23.17
N ASN A 530 7.32 -24.85 -23.12
CA ASN A 530 8.58 -24.19 -22.75
C ASN A 530 9.19 -23.35 -23.89
N GLY A 531 10.00 -22.36 -23.51
CA GLY A 531 11.25 -22.03 -24.22
C GLY A 531 11.37 -20.63 -24.83
N GLN A 532 12.36 -19.88 -24.32
CA GLN A 532 13.00 -18.67 -24.88
C GLN A 532 12.11 -17.45 -25.18
N VAL A 533 12.56 -16.28 -24.67
CA VAL A 533 11.99 -14.96 -24.97
C VAL A 533 13.07 -14.08 -25.58
N GLU A 534 13.23 -14.21 -26.89
CA GLU A 534 13.59 -13.09 -27.76
C GLU A 534 12.39 -12.83 -28.69
N ASP A 535 12.25 -11.60 -29.18
CA ASP A 535 11.15 -11.09 -30.02
C ASP A 535 9.71 -11.14 -29.44
N VAL A 536 9.37 -10.09 -28.67
CA VAL A 536 7.98 -9.61 -28.50
C VAL A 536 7.86 -8.15 -28.95
N PHE A 537 8.30 -7.84 -30.19
CA PHE A 537 8.00 -6.56 -30.86
C PHE A 537 8.06 -6.67 -32.40
N GLN A 538 6.98 -7.13 -33.05
CA GLN A 538 6.67 -6.78 -34.46
C GLN A 538 5.17 -7.04 -34.79
N SER A 539 4.63 -6.32 -35.76
CA SER A 539 3.21 -6.20 -36.10
C SER A 539 2.83 -6.88 -37.43
N ILE A 540 1.53 -7.06 -37.74
CA ILE A 540 0.85 -6.94 -39.07
C ILE A 540 -0.67 -7.29 -38.95
N SER A 541 -1.47 -7.10 -40.02
CA SER A 541 -2.89 -6.71 -40.00
C SER A 541 -3.92 -7.61 -40.73
N SER A 542 -5.18 -7.54 -40.27
CA SER A 542 -6.48 -7.67 -41.01
C SER A 542 -7.14 -9.07 -41.27
N ASN A 543 -8.44 -9.11 -41.66
CA ASN A 543 -9.52 -10.01 -41.16
C ASN A 543 -10.28 -10.97 -42.14
N ASN A 544 -11.15 -11.84 -41.55
CA ASN A 544 -12.55 -12.28 -41.83
C ASN A 544 -13.16 -12.64 -43.21
N ILE A 545 -13.77 -13.86 -43.29
CA ILE A 545 -15.15 -14.26 -43.73
C ILE A 545 -15.41 -15.70 -43.15
N PRO A 546 -16.62 -16.28 -42.85
CA PRO A 546 -18.00 -15.84 -42.53
C PRO A 546 -18.51 -16.31 -41.11
N PRO A 547 -19.79 -16.11 -40.69
CA PRO A 547 -20.28 -16.54 -39.35
C PRO A 547 -21.05 -17.89 -39.32
N VAL A 548 -20.76 -18.71 -38.31
CA VAL A 548 -21.62 -19.85 -37.89
C VAL A 548 -22.44 -19.42 -36.67
N ARG A 549 -23.77 -19.51 -36.76
CA ARG A 549 -24.66 -19.36 -35.59
C ARG A 549 -24.40 -20.49 -34.59
N ASN A 550 -24.21 -20.17 -33.31
CA ASN A 550 -24.56 -21.10 -32.25
C ASN A 550 -25.12 -20.35 -31.04
N THR A 551 -26.42 -20.54 -30.83
CA THR A 551 -27.16 -20.11 -29.64
C THR A 551 -26.95 -21.16 -28.55
N VAL A 552 -26.55 -20.76 -27.35
CA VAL A 552 -26.61 -21.64 -26.16
C VAL A 552 -27.29 -20.87 -25.03
N GLN A 553 -28.39 -21.43 -24.51
CA GLN A 553 -29.12 -20.88 -23.39
C GLN A 553 -28.45 -21.25 -22.06
N PHE A 554 -28.52 -20.34 -21.09
CA PHE A 554 -28.37 -20.70 -19.68
C PHE A 554 -29.60 -21.48 -19.19
N LYS A 555 -29.38 -22.43 -18.29
CA LYS A 555 -30.45 -23.01 -17.46
C LYS A 555 -29.91 -23.38 -16.08
N ALA A 556 -30.51 -22.74 -15.07
CA ALA A 556 -30.45 -23.02 -13.63
C ALA A 556 -29.06 -23.32 -13.04
#